data_AF-A0A7X4CPZ6-F1
#
_entry.id   AF-A0A7X4CPZ6-F1
#
_cell.length_a   1.000
_cell.length_b   1.000
_cell.length_c   1.000
_cell.angle_alpha   90.00
_cell.angle_beta   90.00
_cell.angle_gamma   90.00
#
_symmetry.space_group_name_H-M   'P 1'
#
loop_
_entity.id
_entity.type
_entity.pdbx_description
1 polymer ?
#
loop_
_entity_poly.entity_id
_entity_poly.type
_entity_poly.pdbx_seq_one_letter_code
_entity_poly.pdbx_strand_id
1 'polypeptide(L)'
;MKNEKIAASYKRFHVIAHDLDETDDLKEECKTQLGEGVRLADWNDIVAYCEAGGSLDEFIDALKIPLEYVQPEDMDPIPNTSYRISMNGELHWAGDRHFFFARHDHKLRGDFLAHSNLDNYKLSLGSWFGKGGFALCFGDPESTVAPPEPKIIEPTPDAIELNDVDDLTEDDFEPDTTEPVLTHVVSFQKFHVYTHNLSERGDLKSACKDKLGIGVRLADWNDIVSYVESGGSLDEFIDALKIPLEYVESEDMDPIPNTSFRVSMNGELYWDGDRHYFFARHDHHLRGDFLAHNDLDNYKLSLGSWFGDGGYVLCFGDLNGTEAPPEPDITEPVPQSGG
;
A
#
# COMPACT_ATOMS: atom_id res chain seq x y z
N MET A 1 -24.70 24.16 -25.25
CA MET A 1 -24.94 23.96 -23.81
C MET A 1 -25.10 22.46 -23.62
N LYS A 2 -24.04 21.75 -23.20
CA LYS A 2 -24.08 20.30 -23.02
C LYS A 2 -24.46 19.97 -21.58
N ASN A 3 -25.74 19.65 -21.39
CA ASN A 3 -26.31 19.10 -20.15
C ASN A 3 -26.08 17.56 -20.14
N GLU A 4 -24.86 17.11 -19.87
CA GLU A 4 -24.51 15.68 -19.78
C GLU A 4 -23.69 15.34 -18.53
N LYS A 5 -23.70 16.21 -17.52
CA LYS A 5 -22.56 16.27 -16.60
C LYS A 5 -22.59 15.32 -15.41
N ILE A 6 -23.74 14.75 -15.05
CA ILE A 6 -23.88 13.87 -13.89
C ILE A 6 -24.52 12.55 -14.33
N ALA A 7 -23.77 11.45 -14.22
CA ALA A 7 -24.26 10.10 -14.48
C ALA A 7 -25.13 9.56 -13.33
N ALA A 8 -24.76 9.88 -12.09
CA ALA A 8 -25.52 9.53 -10.89
C ALA A 8 -25.20 10.47 -9.74
N SER A 9 -26.07 10.56 -8.73
CA SER A 9 -25.81 11.33 -7.52
C SER A 9 -26.46 10.71 -6.30
N TYR A 10 -25.79 10.83 -5.17
CA TYR A 10 -26.28 10.35 -3.89
C TYR A 10 -25.71 11.20 -2.77
N LYS A 11 -26.58 11.89 -2.02
CA LYS A 11 -26.21 12.89 -1.02
C LYS A 11 -25.26 13.94 -1.64
N ARG A 12 -24.00 13.99 -1.19
CA ARG A 12 -22.96 14.92 -1.66
C ARG A 12 -22.02 14.31 -2.70
N PHE A 13 -22.27 13.07 -3.12
CA PHE A 13 -21.47 12.36 -4.10
C PHE A 13 -22.12 12.45 -5.48
N HIS A 14 -21.31 12.78 -6.49
CA HIS A 14 -21.76 12.99 -7.85
C HIS A 14 -20.82 12.29 -8.80
N VAL A 15 -21.35 11.37 -9.61
CA VAL A 15 -20.58 10.63 -10.61
C VAL A 15 -20.62 11.41 -11.90
N ILE A 16 -19.45 11.69 -12.46
CA ILE A 16 -19.31 12.27 -13.79
C ILE A 16 -18.63 11.24 -14.70
N ALA A 17 -19.04 11.19 -15.97
CA ALA A 17 -18.28 10.47 -16.98
C ALA A 17 -17.18 11.39 -17.52
N HIS A 18 -16.01 10.84 -17.80
CA HIS A 18 -14.91 11.56 -18.43
C HIS A 18 -14.17 10.66 -19.42
N ASP A 19 -13.44 11.29 -20.33
CA ASP A 19 -12.53 10.62 -21.28
C ASP A 19 -11.08 11.11 -21.11
N LEU A 20 -10.80 11.67 -19.93
CA LEU A 20 -9.49 12.21 -19.56
C LEU A 20 -8.43 11.11 -19.38
N ASP A 21 -7.18 11.50 -19.63
CA ASP A 21 -5.98 10.70 -19.45
C ASP A 21 -5.55 10.66 -17.97
N GLU A 22 -4.69 9.70 -17.63
CA GLU A 22 -4.03 9.55 -16.32
C GLU A 22 -2.98 10.64 -15.97
N THR A 23 -2.97 11.74 -16.69
CA THR A 23 -2.15 12.92 -16.33
C THR A 23 -2.98 14.19 -16.26
N ASP A 24 -4.27 14.10 -16.59
CA ASP A 24 -5.17 15.23 -16.65
C ASP A 24 -5.73 15.59 -15.27
N ASP A 25 -6.11 16.86 -15.11
CA ASP A 25 -6.57 17.40 -13.83
C ASP A 25 -8.04 17.03 -13.55
N LEU A 26 -8.24 15.86 -12.96
CA LEU A 26 -9.56 15.39 -12.53
C LEU A 26 -10.20 16.28 -11.46
N LYS A 27 -9.40 17.03 -10.69
CA LYS A 27 -9.93 17.99 -9.70
C LYS A 27 -10.58 19.17 -10.42
N GLU A 28 -9.92 19.68 -11.46
CA GLU A 28 -10.46 20.75 -12.30
C GLU A 28 -11.64 20.26 -13.15
N GLU A 29 -11.66 18.99 -13.55
CA GLU A 29 -12.79 18.42 -14.28
C GLU A 29 -14.07 18.42 -13.45
N CYS A 30 -14.00 17.99 -12.18
CA CYS A 30 -15.15 18.06 -11.27
C CYS A 30 -15.72 19.48 -11.16
N LYS A 31 -14.85 20.51 -11.06
CA LYS A 31 -15.27 21.91 -10.98
C LYS A 31 -15.83 22.43 -12.31
N THR A 32 -15.16 22.13 -13.40
CA THR A 32 -15.59 22.51 -14.76
C THR A 32 -16.96 21.91 -15.08
N GLN A 33 -17.19 20.67 -14.61
CA GLN A 33 -18.47 20.02 -14.78
C GLN A 33 -19.51 20.58 -13.79
N LEU A 34 -19.28 20.51 -12.49
CA LEU A 34 -20.34 20.70 -11.50
C LEU A 34 -20.32 22.03 -10.75
N GLY A 35 -19.31 22.87 -10.95
CA GLY A 35 -19.16 24.19 -10.33
C GLY A 35 -18.15 24.23 -9.18
N GLU A 36 -17.91 25.43 -8.65
CA GLU A 36 -16.92 25.69 -7.58
C GLU A 36 -17.27 25.05 -6.22
N GLY A 37 -18.53 24.61 -6.05
CA GLY A 37 -19.04 23.98 -4.85
C GLY A 37 -18.64 22.51 -4.66
N VAL A 38 -17.89 21.95 -5.60
CA VAL A 38 -17.42 20.56 -5.57
C VAL A 38 -15.90 20.46 -5.67
N ARG A 39 -15.37 19.32 -5.24
CA ARG A 39 -14.02 18.85 -5.56
C ARG A 39 -14.07 17.39 -6.00
N LEU A 40 -12.94 16.82 -6.42
CA LEU A 40 -12.81 15.38 -6.54
C LEU A 40 -13.04 14.75 -5.16
N ALA A 41 -13.82 13.67 -5.13
CA ALA A 41 -14.00 12.89 -3.93
C ALA A 41 -12.69 12.17 -3.59
N ASP A 42 -12.43 12.07 -2.31
CA ASP A 42 -11.35 11.28 -1.76
C ASP A 42 -11.92 9.96 -1.23
N TRP A 43 -11.11 8.91 -1.18
CA TRP A 43 -11.47 7.65 -0.49
C TRP A 43 -12.02 7.93 0.91
N ASN A 44 -11.41 8.90 1.60
CA ASN A 44 -11.74 9.26 2.96
C ASN A 44 -13.15 9.88 3.09
N ASP A 45 -13.70 10.47 2.03
CA ASP A 45 -15.10 10.90 2.02
C ASP A 45 -16.05 9.70 2.09
N ILE A 46 -15.72 8.63 1.39
CA ILE A 46 -16.50 7.38 1.35
C ILE A 46 -16.41 6.67 2.70
N VAL A 47 -15.22 6.62 3.29
CA VAL A 47 -15.03 6.06 4.64
C VAL A 47 -15.81 6.86 5.68
N ALA A 48 -15.69 8.19 5.68
CA ALA A 48 -16.43 9.04 6.61
C ALA A 48 -17.97 8.91 6.46
N TYR A 49 -18.45 8.67 5.25
CA TYR A 49 -19.86 8.35 5.02
C TYR A 49 -20.26 7.03 5.71
N CYS A 50 -19.45 5.98 5.60
CA CYS A 50 -19.72 4.68 6.22
C CYS A 50 -19.64 4.75 7.75
N GLU A 51 -18.62 5.41 8.30
CA GLU A 51 -18.45 5.62 9.75
C GLU A 51 -19.61 6.41 10.36
N ALA A 52 -20.21 7.32 9.59
CA ALA A 52 -21.42 8.04 9.99
C ALA A 52 -22.72 7.20 9.94
N GLY A 53 -22.60 5.88 9.71
CA GLY A 53 -23.73 4.95 9.58
C GLY A 53 -24.35 4.91 8.18
N GLY A 54 -23.61 5.34 7.16
CA GLY A 54 -24.01 5.22 5.77
C GLY A 54 -24.09 3.77 5.30
N SER A 55 -25.07 3.44 4.47
CA SER A 55 -25.21 2.11 3.87
C SER A 55 -24.44 2.03 2.55
N LEU A 56 -23.49 1.10 2.47
CA LEU A 56 -22.78 0.82 1.23
C LEU A 56 -23.71 0.31 0.13
N ASP A 57 -24.75 -0.45 0.47
CA ASP A 57 -25.75 -0.91 -0.52
C ASP A 57 -26.49 0.27 -1.15
N GLU A 58 -26.98 1.20 -0.34
CA GLU A 58 -27.63 2.41 -0.87
C GLU A 58 -26.67 3.26 -1.70
N PHE A 59 -25.41 3.40 -1.25
CA PHE A 59 -24.37 4.14 -1.95
C PHE A 59 -24.10 3.53 -3.34
N ILE A 60 -23.87 2.21 -3.39
CA ILE A 60 -23.63 1.45 -4.62
C ILE A 60 -24.81 1.56 -5.58
N ASP A 61 -26.02 1.31 -5.08
CA ASP A 61 -27.24 1.32 -5.89
C ASP A 61 -27.57 2.71 -6.43
N ALA A 62 -27.37 3.76 -5.63
CA ALA A 62 -27.67 5.12 -6.03
C ALA A 62 -26.64 5.69 -7.00
N LEU A 63 -25.35 5.40 -6.80
CA LEU A 63 -24.26 5.83 -7.70
C LEU A 63 -24.05 4.93 -8.91
N LYS A 64 -24.83 3.85 -9.01
CA LYS A 64 -24.81 2.88 -10.12
C LYS A 64 -23.43 2.23 -10.30
N ILE A 65 -22.75 1.93 -9.20
CA ILE A 65 -21.43 1.30 -9.21
C ILE A 65 -21.60 -0.18 -9.64
N PRO A 66 -21.13 -0.56 -10.83
CA PRO A 66 -21.22 -1.93 -11.31
C PRO A 66 -20.21 -2.82 -10.59
N LEU A 67 -20.43 -4.13 -10.62
CA LEU A 67 -19.38 -5.09 -10.32
C LEU A 67 -18.21 -4.92 -11.31
N GLU A 68 -16.99 -5.10 -10.82
CA GLU A 68 -15.77 -5.00 -11.63
C GLU A 68 -15.62 -6.13 -12.64
N TYR A 69 -16.36 -7.24 -12.46
CA TYR A 69 -16.29 -8.43 -13.30
C TYR A 69 -17.67 -8.95 -13.71
N VAL A 70 -17.71 -9.75 -14.79
CA VAL A 70 -18.96 -10.24 -15.40
C VAL A 70 -19.67 -11.27 -14.52
N GLN A 71 -18.93 -12.27 -14.03
CA GLN A 71 -19.42 -13.30 -13.12
C GLN A 71 -18.38 -13.55 -12.01
N PRO A 72 -18.80 -13.78 -10.75
CA PRO A 72 -17.88 -14.06 -9.65
C PRO A 72 -16.96 -15.25 -9.90
N GLU A 73 -17.37 -16.23 -10.70
CA GLU A 73 -16.63 -17.47 -10.93
C GLU A 73 -15.45 -17.29 -11.90
N ASP A 74 -15.67 -16.54 -12.98
CA ASP A 74 -14.68 -16.38 -14.06
C ASP A 74 -13.78 -15.16 -13.83
N MET A 75 -14.22 -14.19 -13.02
CA MET A 75 -13.47 -12.97 -12.68
C MET A 75 -13.00 -12.14 -13.88
N ASP A 76 -13.67 -12.30 -15.04
CA ASP A 76 -13.38 -11.53 -16.24
C ASP A 76 -13.70 -10.05 -16.02
N PRO A 77 -12.71 -9.14 -16.11
CA PRO A 77 -12.91 -7.73 -15.80
C PRO A 77 -13.78 -7.03 -16.85
N ILE A 78 -14.65 -6.14 -16.37
CA ILE A 78 -15.42 -5.24 -17.22
C ILE A 78 -14.61 -3.96 -17.39
N PRO A 79 -14.18 -3.62 -18.61
CA PRO A 79 -13.38 -2.43 -18.86
C PRO A 79 -14.16 -1.15 -18.50
N ASN A 80 -13.45 -0.12 -18.06
CA ASN A 80 -13.97 1.23 -17.79
C ASN A 80 -15.07 1.30 -16.72
N THR A 81 -15.07 0.37 -15.76
CA THR A 81 -15.95 0.40 -14.57
C THR A 81 -15.36 1.16 -13.39
N SER A 82 -14.12 1.63 -13.53
CA SER A 82 -13.34 2.30 -12.48
C SER A 82 -13.88 3.70 -12.15
N TYR A 83 -14.02 4.00 -10.86
CA TYR A 83 -14.40 5.32 -10.36
C TYR A 83 -13.17 6.01 -9.75
N ARG A 84 -12.61 6.96 -10.48
CA ARG A 84 -11.42 7.71 -10.07
C ARG A 84 -11.75 8.66 -8.92
N ILE A 85 -10.84 8.68 -7.97
CA ILE A 85 -10.88 9.45 -6.73
C ILE A 85 -9.45 9.84 -6.35
N SER A 86 -9.31 10.69 -5.35
CA SER A 86 -8.03 10.83 -4.65
C SER A 86 -7.94 9.92 -3.43
N MET A 87 -6.74 9.72 -2.93
CA MET A 87 -6.47 9.19 -1.59
C MET A 87 -5.60 10.19 -0.84
N ASN A 88 -6.08 10.68 0.31
CA ASN A 88 -5.37 11.69 1.09
C ASN A 88 -5.02 12.97 0.29
N GLY A 89 -5.88 13.33 -0.67
CA GLY A 89 -5.69 14.47 -1.56
C GLY A 89 -4.77 14.20 -2.76
N GLU A 90 -4.13 13.02 -2.83
CA GLU A 90 -3.27 12.62 -3.95
C GLU A 90 -4.07 11.85 -5.01
N LEU A 91 -3.85 12.19 -6.28
CA LEU A 91 -4.51 11.53 -7.42
C LEU A 91 -3.83 10.21 -7.81
N HIS A 92 -2.53 10.15 -7.58
CA HIS A 92 -1.65 9.10 -8.06
C HIS A 92 -1.15 8.26 -6.91
N TRP A 93 -1.19 6.94 -7.10
CA TRP A 93 -0.55 6.00 -6.21
C TRP A 93 0.96 5.95 -6.46
N ALA A 94 1.36 5.74 -7.72
CA ALA A 94 2.75 5.72 -8.16
C ALA A 94 2.84 6.03 -9.66
N GLY A 95 3.76 6.92 -10.05
CA GLY A 95 3.88 7.39 -11.44
C GLY A 95 2.54 7.93 -11.96
N ASP A 96 2.14 7.49 -13.16
CA ASP A 96 0.86 7.85 -13.77
C ASP A 96 -0.29 6.91 -13.35
N ARG A 97 -0.11 6.08 -12.30
CA ARG A 97 -1.15 5.15 -11.84
C ARG A 97 -2.12 5.86 -10.90
N HIS A 98 -3.36 6.03 -11.33
CA HIS A 98 -4.40 6.77 -10.59
C HIS A 98 -5.08 5.90 -9.54
N PHE A 99 -5.45 6.51 -8.41
CA PHE A 99 -6.40 5.89 -7.49
C PHE A 99 -7.80 5.79 -8.10
N PHE A 100 -8.45 4.67 -7.81
CA PHE A 100 -9.86 4.45 -8.13
C PHE A 100 -10.47 3.51 -7.09
N PHE A 101 -11.79 3.39 -7.07
CA PHE A 101 -12.44 2.31 -6.35
C PHE A 101 -13.28 1.43 -7.28
N ALA A 102 -13.45 0.17 -6.87
CA ALA A 102 -14.25 -0.83 -7.54
C ALA A 102 -15.07 -1.65 -6.54
N ARG A 103 -16.18 -2.21 -7.03
CA ARG A 103 -17.06 -3.10 -6.28
C ARG A 103 -16.69 -4.55 -6.57
N HIS A 104 -16.52 -5.32 -5.50
CA HIS A 104 -16.19 -6.75 -5.59
C HIS A 104 -17.13 -7.67 -4.79
N ASP A 105 -18.11 -7.13 -4.06
CA ASP A 105 -19.09 -7.91 -3.27
C ASP A 105 -18.45 -9.04 -2.46
N HIS A 106 -17.39 -8.70 -1.73
CA HIS A 106 -16.64 -9.60 -0.85
C HIS A 106 -15.81 -10.68 -1.55
N LYS A 107 -15.65 -10.57 -2.88
CA LYS A 107 -14.82 -11.48 -3.66
C LYS A 107 -13.82 -10.70 -4.50
N LEU A 108 -12.70 -10.34 -3.88
CA LEU A 108 -11.61 -9.64 -4.56
C LEU A 108 -10.99 -10.52 -5.64
N ARG A 109 -10.73 -9.93 -6.80
CA ARG A 109 -10.01 -10.59 -7.89
C ARG A 109 -8.51 -10.65 -7.57
N GLY A 110 -7.85 -11.79 -7.84
CA GLY A 110 -6.48 -12.04 -7.41
C GLY A 110 -5.41 -11.09 -7.98
N ASP A 111 -5.65 -10.50 -9.17
CA ASP A 111 -4.77 -9.51 -9.79
C ASP A 111 -5.17 -8.06 -9.49
N PHE A 112 -6.21 -7.85 -8.69
CA PHE A 112 -6.60 -6.51 -8.25
C PHE A 112 -5.67 -6.01 -7.15
N LEU A 113 -4.94 -4.94 -7.42
CA LEU A 113 -4.11 -4.28 -6.41
C LEU A 113 -4.99 -3.43 -5.47
N ALA A 114 -5.43 -4.04 -4.37
CA ALA A 114 -6.18 -3.34 -3.34
C ALA A 114 -5.25 -2.63 -2.36
N HIS A 115 -5.52 -1.35 -2.10
CA HIS A 115 -4.82 -0.52 -1.11
C HIS A 115 -5.61 -0.39 0.20
N SER A 116 -6.93 -0.57 0.14
CA SER A 116 -7.85 -0.53 1.28
C SER A 116 -9.19 -1.14 0.85
N ASN A 117 -10.06 -1.46 1.82
CA ASN A 117 -11.39 -1.97 1.54
C ASN A 117 -12.42 -1.47 2.54
N LEU A 118 -13.69 -1.55 2.14
CA LEU A 118 -14.85 -1.30 2.98
C LEU A 118 -15.75 -2.53 2.95
N ASP A 119 -16.20 -2.94 4.14
CA ASP A 119 -17.10 -4.07 4.35
C ASP A 119 -16.55 -5.34 3.67
N ASN A 120 -15.37 -5.80 4.12
CA ASN A 120 -14.70 -7.00 3.61
C ASN A 120 -14.70 -7.07 2.07
N TYR A 121 -14.04 -6.13 1.40
CA TYR A 121 -13.98 -6.03 -0.06
C TYR A 121 -15.34 -5.91 -0.79
N LYS A 122 -16.40 -5.42 -0.15
CA LYS A 122 -17.58 -5.00 -0.90
C LYS A 122 -17.25 -3.86 -1.86
N LEU A 123 -16.53 -2.86 -1.34
CA LEU A 123 -15.82 -1.85 -2.12
C LEU A 123 -14.33 -1.92 -1.81
N SER A 124 -13.49 -1.68 -2.80
CA SER A 124 -12.04 -1.71 -2.65
C SER A 124 -11.42 -0.50 -3.31
N LEU A 125 -10.49 0.14 -2.59
CA LEU A 125 -9.57 1.13 -3.14
C LEU A 125 -8.49 0.40 -3.91
N GLY A 126 -8.26 0.81 -5.16
CA GLY A 126 -7.19 0.29 -5.99
C GLY A 126 -6.48 1.41 -6.75
N SER A 127 -5.56 1.02 -7.62
CA SER A 127 -4.93 1.96 -8.56
C SER A 127 -4.73 1.33 -9.93
N TRP A 128 -4.83 2.09 -11.02
CA TRP A 128 -4.68 1.56 -12.39
C TRP A 128 -4.20 2.61 -13.40
N PHE A 129 -3.77 2.16 -14.58
CA PHE A 129 -3.33 2.99 -15.71
C PHE A 129 -4.45 3.16 -16.75
N GLY A 130 -4.42 4.25 -17.52
CA GLY A 130 -5.20 4.38 -18.75
C GLY A 130 -6.22 5.51 -18.73
N LYS A 131 -7.08 5.53 -19.75
CA LYS A 131 -7.96 6.67 -20.09
C LYS A 131 -9.42 6.39 -19.78
N GLY A 132 -10.14 7.46 -19.43
CA GLY A 132 -11.58 7.44 -19.26
C GLY A 132 -12.08 6.67 -18.03
N GLY A 133 -13.40 6.47 -18.00
CA GLY A 133 -14.15 5.86 -16.89
C GLY A 133 -15.08 6.87 -16.23
N PHE A 134 -15.23 6.75 -14.91
CA PHE A 134 -16.00 7.66 -14.09
C PHE A 134 -15.10 8.37 -13.09
N ALA A 135 -15.46 9.60 -12.72
CA ALA A 135 -14.88 10.27 -11.56
C ALA A 135 -15.98 10.53 -10.54
N LEU A 136 -15.65 10.34 -9.26
CA LEU A 136 -16.55 10.69 -8.17
C LEU A 136 -16.18 12.07 -7.66
N CYS A 137 -17.12 13.02 -7.72
CA CYS A 137 -16.98 14.36 -7.15
C CYS A 137 -17.74 14.44 -5.83
N PHE A 138 -17.25 15.26 -4.90
CA PHE A 138 -17.84 15.48 -3.58
C PHE A 138 -18.15 16.97 -3.35
N GLY A 139 -19.36 17.29 -2.92
CA GLY A 139 -19.75 18.66 -2.59
C GLY A 139 -21.21 18.96 -2.76
N ASP A 140 -21.51 20.24 -2.94
CA ASP A 140 -22.82 20.74 -3.33
C ASP A 140 -22.61 21.57 -4.62
N PRO A 141 -23.09 21.12 -5.79
CA PRO A 141 -22.94 21.84 -7.05
C PRO A 141 -23.49 23.27 -7.04
N GLU A 142 -24.45 23.57 -6.16
CA GLU A 142 -25.05 24.91 -6.03
C GLU A 142 -24.27 25.81 -5.06
N SER A 143 -23.28 25.27 -4.34
CA SER A 143 -22.35 26.03 -3.51
C SER A 143 -21.33 26.78 -4.37
N THR A 144 -20.83 27.90 -3.87
CA THR A 144 -19.72 28.65 -4.47
C THR A 144 -18.37 28.31 -3.83
N VAL A 145 -18.36 27.41 -2.86
CA VAL A 145 -17.17 27.00 -2.10
C VAL A 145 -17.18 25.49 -1.97
N ALA A 146 -16.12 24.83 -2.42
CA ALA A 146 -15.93 23.40 -2.30
C ALA A 146 -15.88 22.97 -0.82
N PRO A 147 -16.32 21.75 -0.48
CA PRO A 147 -16.09 21.21 0.85
C PRO A 147 -14.58 21.14 1.16
N PRO A 148 -14.20 21.25 2.44
CA PRO A 148 -12.81 21.02 2.83
C PRO A 148 -12.38 19.61 2.41
N GLU A 149 -11.07 19.44 2.20
CA GLU A 149 -10.48 18.11 2.07
C GLU A 149 -10.81 17.29 3.32
N PRO A 150 -11.13 16.00 3.17
CA PRO A 150 -11.45 15.15 4.30
C PRO A 150 -10.21 14.97 5.17
N LYS A 151 -10.43 14.53 6.41
CA LYS A 151 -9.31 14.13 7.25
C LYS A 151 -8.56 13.01 6.54
N ILE A 152 -7.24 13.12 6.53
CA ILE A 152 -6.35 12.07 6.08
C ILE A 152 -6.59 10.87 7.01
N ILE A 153 -7.07 9.76 6.46
CA ILE A 153 -7.13 8.47 7.15
C ILE A 153 -6.04 7.58 6.58
N GLU A 154 -5.35 6.86 7.45
CA GLU A 154 -4.42 5.83 7.03
C GLU A 154 -5.25 4.65 6.51
N PRO A 155 -4.93 4.05 5.34
CA PRO A 155 -5.66 2.88 4.87
C PRO A 155 -5.49 1.75 5.90
N THR A 156 -6.61 1.21 6.38
CA THR A 156 -6.63 0.03 7.25
C THR A 156 -6.13 -1.20 6.48
N PRO A 157 -5.06 -1.88 6.94
CA PRO A 157 -4.71 -3.19 6.47
C PRO A 157 -5.34 -4.24 7.39
N ASP A 158 -6.57 -4.67 7.10
CA ASP A 158 -7.22 -5.86 7.66
C ASP A 158 -8.13 -6.45 6.54
N ALA A 159 -8.17 -7.74 6.22
CA ALA A 159 -7.58 -8.94 6.83
C ALA A 159 -7.38 -10.05 5.77
N ILE A 160 -6.27 -10.79 5.87
CA ILE A 160 -6.28 -12.22 5.58
C ILE A 160 -6.73 -12.89 6.89
N GLU A 161 -8.04 -13.10 7.07
CA GLU A 161 -8.50 -14.02 8.11
C GLU A 161 -8.35 -15.46 7.62
N LEU A 162 -7.36 -16.16 8.16
CA LEU A 162 -7.41 -17.61 8.28
C LEU A 162 -8.24 -17.93 9.52
N ASN A 163 -9.44 -18.48 9.29
CA ASN A 163 -10.33 -18.98 10.32
C ASN A 163 -9.68 -20.05 11.21
N ASP A 164 -10.10 -20.03 12.48
CA ASP A 164 -10.13 -21.10 13.49
C ASP A 164 -9.22 -20.89 14.71
N VAL A 165 -9.77 -20.28 15.78
CA VAL A 165 -9.90 -20.97 17.08
C VAL A 165 -10.92 -20.31 18.00
N ASP A 166 -11.72 -21.17 18.61
CA ASP A 166 -12.74 -20.95 19.63
C ASP A 166 -12.29 -20.17 20.89
N ASP A 167 -13.30 -19.57 21.53
CA ASP A 167 -13.41 -19.32 22.98
C ASP A 167 -12.61 -18.15 23.56
N LEU A 168 -13.30 -17.08 23.97
CA LEU A 168 -13.33 -16.57 25.36
C LEU A 168 -14.28 -15.35 25.47
N THR A 169 -15.01 -15.31 26.59
CA THR A 169 -16.19 -14.48 26.88
C THR A 169 -15.90 -13.06 27.40
N GLU A 170 -16.94 -12.23 27.27
CA GLU A 170 -17.22 -10.89 27.83
C GLU A 170 -16.64 -10.61 29.23
N ASP A 171 -15.87 -9.52 29.39
CA ASP A 171 -16.22 -8.37 30.26
C ASP A 171 -15.09 -7.31 30.29
N ASP A 172 -15.52 -6.04 30.32
CA ASP A 172 -14.81 -4.82 30.71
C ASP A 172 -13.57 -4.35 29.91
N PHE A 173 -13.76 -3.37 29.01
CA PHE A 173 -12.84 -2.22 28.90
C PHE A 173 -13.57 -1.00 28.29
N GLU A 174 -13.76 0.04 29.10
CA GLU A 174 -14.24 1.37 28.64
C GLU A 174 -13.13 2.12 27.84
N PRO A 175 -13.50 3.04 26.93
CA PRO A 175 -12.59 3.58 25.92
C PRO A 175 -11.60 4.61 26.49
N ASP A 176 -10.30 4.31 26.35
CA ASP A 176 -9.22 5.27 26.60
C ASP A 176 -9.25 6.38 25.54
N THR A 177 -9.43 7.62 26.01
CA THR A 177 -9.52 8.85 25.21
C THR A 177 -8.17 9.54 25.03
N THR A 178 -7.13 8.81 24.62
CA THR A 178 -5.85 9.39 24.22
C THR A 178 -5.57 9.09 22.75
N GLU A 179 -5.19 10.16 22.02
CA GLU A 179 -5.13 10.24 20.54
C GLU A 179 -4.25 9.13 19.91
N PRO A 180 -4.68 8.49 18.80
CA PRO A 180 -3.81 7.56 18.08
C PRO A 180 -2.77 8.37 17.29
N VAL A 181 -1.51 8.26 17.70
CA VAL A 181 -0.34 8.77 16.99
C VAL A 181 0.35 7.59 16.31
N LEU A 182 0.45 7.66 14.98
CA LEU A 182 0.91 6.64 14.01
C LEU A 182 -0.05 5.45 13.84
N THR A 183 0.15 4.53 12.90
CA THR A 183 0.98 3.34 13.16
C THR A 183 0.64 2.26 12.12
N HIS A 184 1.56 1.79 11.29
CA HIS A 184 2.47 0.76 11.79
C HIS A 184 3.84 0.92 11.17
N VAL A 185 4.70 1.60 11.93
CA VAL A 185 6.11 1.27 11.90
C VAL A 185 6.22 -0.06 12.63
N VAL A 186 6.24 -1.17 11.89
CA VAL A 186 6.42 -2.47 12.50
C VAL A 186 7.85 -2.52 13.01
N SER A 187 7.98 -2.54 14.33
CA SER A 187 9.27 -2.40 14.99
C SER A 187 9.63 -3.69 15.67
N PHE A 188 10.84 -4.15 15.45
CA PHE A 188 11.41 -5.28 16.15
C PHE A 188 12.84 -4.92 16.53
N GLN A 189 13.08 -4.76 17.84
CA GLN A 189 14.34 -4.24 18.35
C GLN A 189 14.68 -2.88 17.70
N LYS A 190 15.82 -2.80 16.98
CA LYS A 190 16.28 -1.62 16.25
C LYS A 190 15.80 -1.56 14.80
N PHE A 191 15.03 -2.55 14.36
CA PHE A 191 14.50 -2.62 13.01
C PHE A 191 13.11 -2.02 12.95
N HIS A 192 12.87 -1.22 11.93
CA HIS A 192 11.63 -0.47 11.76
C HIS A 192 11.20 -0.54 10.29
N VAL A 193 10.05 -1.17 10.04
CA VAL A 193 9.47 -1.29 8.70
C VAL A 193 8.34 -0.31 8.55
N TYR A 194 8.27 0.36 7.40
CA TYR A 194 7.04 1.02 6.96
C TYR A 194 6.88 0.92 5.44
N THR A 195 5.64 1.04 4.97
CA THR A 195 5.31 1.15 3.55
C THR A 195 5.69 2.53 3.02
N HIS A 196 6.40 2.60 1.91
CA HIS A 196 6.85 3.88 1.36
C HIS A 196 6.36 4.09 -0.08
N ASN A 197 6.15 5.36 -0.46
CA ASN A 197 5.75 5.78 -1.81
C ASN A 197 6.91 6.46 -2.58
N LEU A 198 8.19 6.13 -2.34
CA LEU A 198 9.26 6.73 -3.15
C LEU A 198 9.48 5.92 -4.43
N SER A 199 9.65 6.64 -5.52
CA SER A 199 10.01 6.08 -6.83
C SER A 199 11.29 5.25 -6.77
N GLU A 200 11.54 4.45 -7.81
CA GLU A 200 12.80 3.74 -8.09
C GLU A 200 14.06 4.61 -7.91
N ARG A 201 13.98 5.95 -7.94
CA ARG A 201 15.11 6.86 -7.68
C ARG A 201 14.96 7.75 -6.46
N GLY A 202 14.00 7.45 -5.60
CA GLY A 202 13.77 8.17 -4.36
C GLY A 202 14.96 8.11 -3.42
N ASP A 203 15.14 9.15 -2.61
CA ASP A 203 16.19 9.19 -1.59
C ASP A 203 15.82 8.31 -0.39
N LEU A 204 16.03 7.01 -0.52
CA LEU A 204 15.79 6.00 0.51
C LEU A 204 16.60 6.27 1.79
N LYS A 205 17.78 6.90 1.67
CA LYS A 205 18.63 7.21 2.84
C LYS A 205 18.00 8.28 3.70
N SER A 206 17.44 9.32 3.09
CA SER A 206 16.73 10.37 3.82
C SER A 206 15.34 9.94 4.30
N ALA A 207 14.70 8.98 3.61
CA ALA A 207 13.34 8.54 3.91
C ALA A 207 13.13 8.02 5.34
N CYS A 208 14.04 7.17 5.84
CA CYS A 208 13.97 6.65 7.20
C CYS A 208 14.04 7.80 8.22
N LYS A 209 14.96 8.74 8.00
CA LYS A 209 15.14 9.90 8.88
C LYS A 209 13.93 10.83 8.86
N ASP A 210 13.39 11.09 7.66
CA ASP A 210 12.25 11.98 7.49
C ASP A 210 10.98 11.39 8.11
N LYS A 211 10.83 10.07 8.06
CA LYS A 211 9.66 9.36 8.60
C LYS A 211 9.76 9.07 10.10
N LEU A 212 10.93 8.66 10.59
CA LEU A 212 11.10 8.07 11.92
C LEU A 212 12.03 8.89 12.84
N GLY A 213 12.68 9.93 12.31
CA GLY A 213 13.56 10.81 13.06
C GLY A 213 15.06 10.54 12.85
N ILE A 214 15.90 11.45 13.38
CA ILE A 214 17.35 11.45 13.13
C ILE A 214 18.11 10.29 13.78
N GLY A 215 17.48 9.56 14.70
CA GLY A 215 18.06 8.40 15.39
C GLY A 215 18.09 7.12 14.55
N VAL A 216 17.55 7.14 13.33
CA VAL A 216 17.53 5.99 12.43
C VAL A 216 18.17 6.31 11.08
N ARG A 217 18.60 5.26 10.39
CA ARG A 217 19.03 5.28 8.97
C ARG A 217 18.33 4.16 8.20
N LEU A 218 18.53 4.13 6.88
CA LEU A 218 18.22 2.95 6.07
C LEU A 218 19.00 1.75 6.62
N ALA A 219 18.32 0.62 6.79
CA ALA A 219 18.98 -0.61 7.18
C ALA A 219 19.85 -1.14 6.02
N ASP A 220 20.96 -1.75 6.39
CA ASP A 220 21.86 -2.43 5.48
C ASP A 220 21.71 -3.95 5.66
N TRP A 221 22.00 -4.74 4.62
CA TRP A 221 22.07 -6.20 4.76
C TRP A 221 22.93 -6.65 5.93
N ASN A 222 24.05 -5.97 6.17
CA ASN A 222 24.93 -6.32 7.26
C ASN A 222 24.30 -6.12 8.65
N ASP A 223 23.28 -5.26 8.79
CA ASP A 223 22.53 -5.14 10.05
C ASP A 223 21.72 -6.43 10.32
N ILE A 224 21.09 -6.98 9.28
CA ILE A 224 20.30 -8.22 9.34
C ILE A 224 21.23 -9.41 9.61
N VAL A 225 22.35 -9.49 8.86
CA VAL A 225 23.37 -10.54 9.06
C VAL A 225 23.90 -10.50 10.49
N SER A 226 24.27 -9.32 10.99
CA SER A 226 24.79 -9.15 12.36
C SER A 226 23.77 -9.58 13.42
N TYR A 227 22.48 -9.28 13.21
CA TYR A 227 21.42 -9.74 14.09
C TYR A 227 21.40 -11.28 14.19
N VAL A 228 21.42 -11.98 13.05
CA VAL A 228 21.42 -13.45 13.00
C VAL A 228 22.69 -14.05 13.60
N GLU A 229 23.87 -13.53 13.23
CA GLU A 229 25.16 -14.02 13.73
C GLU A 229 25.33 -13.82 15.23
N SER A 230 24.69 -12.80 15.81
CA SER A 230 24.66 -12.57 17.26
C SER A 230 23.73 -13.53 18.02
N GLY A 231 23.07 -14.45 17.32
CA GLY A 231 22.12 -15.42 17.88
C GLY A 231 20.66 -15.01 17.77
N GLY A 232 20.34 -13.99 16.96
CA GLY A 232 18.97 -13.59 16.66
C GLY A 232 18.21 -14.67 15.88
N SER A 233 16.91 -14.81 16.18
CA SER A 233 16.04 -15.78 15.52
C SER A 233 15.44 -15.18 14.25
N LEU A 234 15.70 -15.80 13.10
CA LEU A 234 15.07 -15.39 11.84
C LEU A 234 13.55 -15.55 11.87
N ASP A 235 13.03 -16.57 12.55
CA ASP A 235 11.59 -16.77 12.73
C ASP A 235 10.97 -15.59 13.49
N GLU A 236 11.57 -15.19 14.61
CA GLU A 236 11.09 -14.05 15.38
C GLU A 236 11.19 -12.76 14.58
N PHE A 237 12.28 -12.56 13.83
CA PHE A 237 12.45 -11.41 12.97
C PHE A 237 11.38 -11.33 11.88
N ILE A 238 11.11 -12.44 11.19
CA ILE A 238 10.09 -12.56 10.15
C ILE A 238 8.69 -12.31 10.72
N ASP A 239 8.35 -12.98 11.82
CA ASP A 239 7.03 -12.89 12.43
C ASP A 239 6.76 -11.53 13.08
N ALA A 240 7.79 -10.94 13.70
CA ALA A 240 7.68 -9.64 14.34
C ALA A 240 7.57 -8.51 13.31
N LEU A 241 8.36 -8.55 12.23
CA LEU A 241 8.31 -7.55 11.15
C LEU A 241 7.24 -7.81 10.09
N LYS A 242 6.47 -8.90 10.22
CA LYS A 242 5.39 -9.28 9.31
C LYS A 242 5.89 -9.42 7.87
N ILE A 243 7.03 -10.08 7.68
CA ILE A 243 7.62 -10.30 6.36
C ILE A 243 6.81 -11.40 5.62
N PRO A 244 6.05 -11.05 4.56
CA PRO A 244 5.28 -12.02 3.80
C PRO A 244 6.20 -12.92 2.95
N LEU A 245 5.69 -14.09 2.57
CA LEU A 245 6.30 -14.94 1.55
C LEU A 245 6.25 -14.22 0.19
N GLU A 246 7.30 -14.36 -0.62
CA GLU A 246 7.41 -13.66 -1.92
C GLU A 246 6.53 -14.27 -3.02
N TYR A 247 5.98 -15.46 -2.81
CA TYR A 247 5.18 -16.18 -3.80
C TYR A 247 3.98 -16.87 -3.16
N VAL A 248 3.02 -17.26 -4.00
CA VAL A 248 1.91 -18.12 -3.60
C VAL A 248 2.40 -19.57 -3.62
N GLU A 249 2.20 -20.32 -2.52
CA GLU A 249 2.47 -21.76 -2.48
C GLU A 249 1.58 -22.51 -3.48
N SER A 250 2.14 -22.74 -4.67
CA SER A 250 1.50 -23.36 -5.83
C SER A 250 2.55 -24.10 -6.64
N GLU A 251 2.14 -24.98 -7.58
CA GLU A 251 3.09 -25.70 -8.44
C GLU A 251 3.99 -24.75 -9.26
N ASP A 252 3.46 -23.58 -9.61
CA ASP A 252 4.15 -22.58 -10.43
C ASP A 252 4.90 -21.51 -9.62
N MET A 253 4.71 -21.48 -8.28
CA MET A 253 5.31 -20.49 -7.36
C MET A 253 5.16 -19.05 -7.87
N ASP A 254 3.92 -18.64 -8.17
CA ASP A 254 3.67 -17.32 -8.75
C ASP A 254 4.08 -16.17 -7.80
N PRO A 255 4.83 -15.16 -8.29
CA PRO A 255 5.27 -14.01 -7.48
C PRO A 255 4.08 -13.23 -6.89
N ILE A 256 4.20 -12.86 -5.62
CA ILE A 256 3.37 -11.85 -4.99
C ILE A 256 4.10 -10.50 -5.10
N PRO A 257 3.53 -9.51 -5.80
CA PRO A 257 4.17 -8.21 -5.96
C PRO A 257 4.32 -7.49 -4.61
N ASN A 258 5.29 -6.57 -4.53
CA ASN A 258 5.51 -5.68 -3.38
C ASN A 258 5.83 -6.38 -2.04
N THR A 259 6.28 -7.63 -2.06
CA THR A 259 6.67 -8.39 -0.85
C THR A 259 8.14 -8.19 -0.46
N SER A 260 8.90 -7.41 -1.24
CA SER A 260 10.31 -7.12 -1.02
C SER A 260 10.55 -5.85 -0.21
N PHE A 261 11.63 -5.86 0.58
CA PHE A 261 12.00 -4.80 1.50
C PHE A 261 13.30 -4.13 1.08
N ARG A 262 13.23 -2.84 0.74
CA ARG A 262 14.39 -2.04 0.32
C ARG A 262 15.35 -1.79 1.49
N VAL A 263 16.62 -1.98 1.19
CA VAL A 263 17.77 -1.85 2.10
C VAL A 263 18.99 -1.40 1.28
N SER A 264 20.08 -1.06 1.96
CA SER A 264 21.38 -0.94 1.31
C SER A 264 22.21 -2.22 1.43
N MET A 265 23.25 -2.32 0.61
CA MET A 265 24.36 -3.25 0.81
C MET A 265 25.66 -2.47 0.89
N ASN A 266 26.36 -2.54 2.02
CA ASN A 266 27.57 -1.75 2.30
C ASN A 266 27.36 -0.24 2.07
N GLY A 267 26.18 0.27 2.44
CA GLY A 267 25.79 1.66 2.23
C GLY A 267 25.45 2.04 0.78
N GLU A 268 25.55 1.12 -0.18
CA GLU A 268 25.13 1.33 -1.56
C GLU A 268 23.68 0.88 -1.77
N LEU A 269 22.92 1.63 -2.57
CA LEU A 269 21.49 1.35 -2.82
C LEU A 269 21.25 0.43 -4.01
N TYR A 270 22.20 0.39 -4.94
CA TYR A 270 22.05 -0.24 -6.25
C TYR A 270 23.14 -1.27 -6.50
N TRP A 271 22.76 -2.39 -7.10
CA TRP A 271 23.69 -3.42 -7.54
C TRP A 271 24.25 -3.12 -8.94
N ASP A 272 23.35 -2.91 -9.91
CA ASP A 272 23.69 -2.54 -11.28
C ASP A 272 22.57 -1.70 -11.90
N GLY A 273 22.93 -0.60 -12.56
CA GLY A 273 21.97 0.37 -13.08
C GLY A 273 20.99 0.87 -12.02
N ASP A 274 19.69 0.71 -12.30
CA ASP A 274 18.59 1.10 -11.41
C ASP A 274 18.08 -0.07 -10.55
N ARG A 275 18.83 -1.19 -10.47
CA ARG A 275 18.42 -2.38 -9.68
C ARG A 275 18.75 -2.22 -8.19
N HIS A 276 17.73 -2.12 -7.33
CA HIS A 276 17.89 -1.95 -5.87
C HIS A 276 18.28 -3.22 -5.15
N TYR A 277 19.03 -3.07 -4.07
CA TYR A 277 19.15 -4.10 -3.04
C TYR A 277 17.85 -4.22 -2.23
N PHE A 278 17.45 -5.46 -1.95
CA PHE A 278 16.31 -5.78 -1.11
C PHE A 278 16.52 -7.09 -0.36
N PHE A 279 15.61 -7.45 0.53
CA PHE A 279 15.47 -8.82 1.01
C PHE A 279 14.01 -9.30 0.89
N ALA A 280 13.85 -10.63 0.78
CA ALA A 280 12.55 -11.28 0.71
C ALA A 280 12.59 -12.65 1.40
N ARG A 281 11.43 -13.10 1.88
CA ARG A 281 11.26 -14.43 2.48
C ARG A 281 10.91 -15.45 1.41
N HIS A 282 11.57 -16.61 1.46
CA HIS A 282 11.29 -17.73 0.55
C HIS A 282 11.10 -19.08 1.24
N ASP A 283 11.25 -19.15 2.57
CA ASP A 283 11.08 -20.38 3.36
C ASP A 283 11.76 -21.61 2.74
N HIS A 284 13.02 -21.43 2.36
CA HIS A 284 13.90 -22.44 1.77
C HIS A 284 13.59 -22.87 0.33
N HIS A 285 12.66 -22.20 -0.34
CA HIS A 285 12.30 -22.48 -1.72
C HIS A 285 12.52 -21.24 -2.59
N LEU A 286 13.78 -21.02 -2.96
CA LEU A 286 14.15 -19.95 -3.88
C LEU A 286 13.65 -20.26 -5.30
N ARG A 287 12.92 -19.33 -5.89
CA ARG A 287 12.53 -19.41 -7.31
C ARG A 287 13.74 -19.20 -8.22
N GLY A 288 13.80 -19.96 -9.32
CA GLY A 288 14.97 -19.98 -10.20
C GLY A 288 15.26 -18.68 -10.97
N ASP A 289 14.28 -17.77 -11.04
CA ASP A 289 14.39 -16.45 -11.65
C ASP A 289 14.76 -15.34 -10.65
N PHE A 290 14.79 -15.65 -9.35
CA PHE A 290 15.18 -14.69 -8.32
C PHE A 290 16.71 -14.50 -8.31
N LEU A 291 17.15 -13.25 -8.39
CA LEU A 291 18.57 -12.91 -8.31
C LEU A 291 19.01 -12.75 -6.85
N ALA A 292 19.31 -13.88 -6.19
CA ALA A 292 19.90 -13.90 -4.86
C ALA A 292 21.41 -13.67 -4.95
N HIS A 293 21.91 -12.78 -4.10
CA HIS A 293 23.35 -12.54 -3.91
C HIS A 293 23.88 -13.25 -2.68
N ASN A 294 23.02 -13.45 -1.69
CA ASN A 294 23.30 -14.18 -0.46
C ASN A 294 21.99 -14.68 0.16
N ASP A 295 22.09 -15.55 1.17
CA ASP A 295 20.94 -16.08 1.89
C ASP A 295 21.21 -16.25 3.39
N LEU A 296 20.13 -16.29 4.14
CA LEU A 296 20.12 -16.57 5.56
C LEU A 296 19.26 -17.81 5.80
N ASP A 297 19.87 -18.80 6.45
CA ASP A 297 19.25 -20.10 6.75
C ASP A 297 18.70 -20.79 5.50
N ASN A 298 19.58 -21.12 4.54
CA ASN A 298 19.25 -21.86 3.32
C ASN A 298 18.02 -21.26 2.61
N TYR A 299 18.11 -19.98 2.22
CA TYR A 299 17.02 -19.23 1.57
C TYR A 299 15.71 -19.11 2.37
N LYS A 300 15.73 -19.24 3.69
CA LYS A 300 14.56 -18.80 4.49
C LYS A 300 14.30 -17.31 4.27
N LEU A 301 15.36 -16.52 4.38
CA LEU A 301 15.41 -15.13 3.91
C LEU A 301 16.51 -15.01 2.85
N SER A 302 16.23 -14.33 1.76
CA SER A 302 17.18 -14.12 0.67
C SER A 302 17.52 -12.64 0.52
N LEU A 303 18.80 -12.36 0.30
CA LEU A 303 19.34 -11.03 0.07
C LEU A 303 19.56 -10.88 -1.45
N GLY A 304 18.73 -10.06 -2.10
CA GLY A 304 18.58 -10.04 -3.56
C GLY A 304 18.63 -8.64 -4.18
N SER A 305 18.61 -8.56 -5.50
CA SER A 305 18.41 -7.27 -6.18
C SER A 305 17.43 -7.38 -7.35
N TRP A 306 16.54 -6.39 -7.50
CA TRP A 306 15.43 -6.42 -8.48
C TRP A 306 15.14 -5.03 -9.06
N PHE A 307 14.45 -5.01 -10.20
CA PHE A 307 14.02 -3.78 -10.87
C PHE A 307 12.61 -3.38 -10.41
N GLY A 308 12.33 -2.09 -10.36
CA GLY A 308 11.01 -1.57 -10.00
C GLY A 308 10.83 -1.25 -8.52
N ASP A 309 9.56 -1.05 -8.14
CA ASP A 309 9.19 -0.53 -6.84
C ASP A 309 9.13 -1.62 -5.77
N GLY A 310 9.83 -1.42 -4.65
CA GLY A 310 9.71 -2.28 -3.47
C GLY A 310 8.55 -1.80 -2.60
N GLY A 311 7.85 -2.72 -1.95
CA GLY A 311 6.66 -2.39 -1.14
C GLY A 311 7.00 -1.77 0.20
N TYR A 312 8.19 -2.06 0.72
CA TYR A 312 8.57 -1.72 2.10
C TYR A 312 9.99 -1.17 2.18
N VAL A 313 10.23 -0.33 3.19
CA VAL A 313 11.57 0.13 3.56
C VAL A 313 11.88 -0.37 4.96
N LEU A 314 13.07 -0.95 5.14
CA LEU A 314 13.60 -1.31 6.45
C LEU A 314 14.58 -0.23 6.93
N CYS A 315 14.32 0.32 8.11
CA CYS A 315 15.19 1.26 8.79
C CYS A 315 15.84 0.62 10.02
N PHE A 316 17.01 1.12 10.39
CA PHE A 316 17.77 0.65 11.53
C PHE A 316 18.18 1.80 12.45
N GLY A 317 17.94 1.65 13.76
CA GLY A 317 18.39 2.59 14.77
C GLY A 317 17.46 2.67 15.97
N ASP A 318 17.61 3.74 16.74
CA ASP A 318 16.79 4.00 17.92
C ASP A 318 15.87 5.19 17.62
N LEU A 319 14.55 5.00 17.67
CA LEU A 319 13.56 6.05 17.32
C LEU A 319 13.72 7.34 18.16
N ASN A 320 14.22 7.21 19.39
CA ASN A 320 14.50 8.34 20.29
C ASN A 320 16.00 8.75 20.29
N GLY A 321 16.78 8.22 19.36
CA GLY A 321 18.19 8.52 19.19
C GLY A 321 18.42 9.96 18.73
N THR A 322 19.54 10.55 19.16
CA THR A 322 19.96 11.89 18.72
C THR A 322 20.82 11.87 17.46
N GLU A 323 21.26 10.68 17.04
CA GLU A 323 22.05 10.42 15.84
C GLU A 323 21.79 8.97 15.41
N ALA A 324 21.79 8.72 14.10
CA ALA A 324 21.63 7.39 13.54
C ALA A 324 22.85 6.52 13.88
N PRO A 325 22.67 5.20 14.05
CA PRO A 325 23.81 4.30 14.19
C PRO A 325 24.71 4.42 12.94
N PRO A 326 26.04 4.27 13.10
CA PRO A 326 26.93 4.25 11.94
C PRO A 326 26.52 3.12 10.98
N GLU A 327 26.85 3.30 9.70
CA GLU A 327 26.82 2.17 8.75
C GLU A 327 27.75 1.07 9.29
N PRO A 328 27.38 -0.21 9.16
CA PRO A 328 28.20 -1.32 9.64
C PRO A 328 29.59 -1.27 8.99
N ASP A 329 30.65 -1.40 9.80
CA ASP A 329 32.03 -1.26 9.34
C ASP A 329 32.45 -2.48 8.52
N ILE A 330 32.76 -2.21 7.25
CA ILE A 330 33.21 -3.13 6.20
C ILE A 330 34.60 -3.69 6.53
N THR A 331 34.67 -4.68 7.40
CA THR A 331 35.85 -5.55 7.49
C THR A 331 35.55 -6.90 6.87
N GLU A 332 35.62 -6.90 5.53
CA GLU A 332 35.61 -8.00 4.55
C GLU A 332 34.43 -9.01 4.57
N PRO A 333 33.77 -9.26 3.42
CA PRO A 333 32.87 -10.41 3.31
C PRO A 333 33.70 -11.70 3.46
N VAL A 334 33.30 -12.60 4.36
CA VAL A 334 33.76 -13.98 4.30
C VAL A 334 33.19 -14.56 3.00
N PRO A 335 34.01 -14.93 2.01
CA PRO A 335 33.49 -15.65 0.86
C PRO A 335 33.05 -17.01 1.37
N GLN A 336 31.75 -17.30 1.31
CA GLN A 336 31.30 -18.68 1.30
C GLN A 336 31.70 -19.26 -0.07
N SER A 337 32.91 -19.80 -0.11
CA SER A 337 33.39 -20.64 -1.20
C SER A 337 32.44 -21.81 -1.37
N GLY A 338 31.98 -22.02 -2.61
CA GLY A 338 31.06 -23.09 -2.96
C GLY A 338 31.55 -24.50 -2.63
N GLY A 339 30.57 -25.39 -2.57
CA GLY A 339 30.70 -26.85 -2.54
C GLY A 339 29.39 -27.47 -3.00
#